data_AF-A0A1Y3X4G9-F1
#
_entry.id   AF-A0A1Y3X4G9-F1
#
_cell.length_a   1.000
_cell.length_b   1.000
_cell.length_c   1.000
_cell.angle_alpha   90.00
_cell.angle_beta   90.00
_cell.angle_gamma   90.00
#
_symmetry.space_group_name_H-M   'P 1'
#
loop_
_entity.id
_entity.type
_entity.pdbx_description
1 polymer ?
#
loop_
_entity_poly.entity_id
_entity_poly.type
_entity_poly.pdbx_seq_one_letter_code
_entity_poly.pdbx_strand_id
1 'polypeptide(L)'
;QEPVQIDRFDRLEIRFEETSQPLRRARLSRLMFGMELVFNQAELAEATQTMEVDPIGRRLPTGEFSFSAINVNLLTGNQNGMYDPDNSRGVWKYFEQRNPITVRYGQQLTGGMKWSDAAALKWADLVVSGWKEVYQGGIVEWIPGGRFYLTGQPAVEGLYAKFSATDALSLLDSSYYKGVWDGESHSLWELATAVLEDANLPRRRQDEQPWALWEGLKEITTTAPLPAKQHRECLQLIAHAACCLLYADREGVIRIEPDAGSQTGASIGLSVMLESAP
;
A
#
# COMPACT_ATOMS: atom_id res chain seq x y z
N GLN A 1 -13.00 -6.29 -23.97
CA GLN A 1 -11.90 -6.37 -24.95
C GLN A 1 -10.79 -7.16 -24.30
N GLU A 2 -10.33 -8.21 -24.96
CA GLU A 2 -9.26 -9.07 -24.46
C GLU A 2 -7.93 -8.30 -24.41
N PRO A 3 -7.10 -8.47 -23.37
CA PRO A 3 -5.78 -7.86 -23.33
C PRO A 3 -4.88 -8.50 -24.40
N VAL A 4 -4.62 -7.77 -25.48
CA VAL A 4 -3.69 -8.18 -26.53
C VAL A 4 -2.27 -8.05 -25.96
N GLN A 5 -1.59 -9.19 -25.84
CA GLN A 5 -0.19 -9.23 -25.46
C GLN A 5 0.69 -8.67 -26.59
N ILE A 6 1.56 -7.72 -26.24
CA ILE A 6 2.62 -7.26 -27.13
C ILE A 6 3.91 -7.99 -26.70
N ASP A 7 4.14 -9.18 -27.25
CA ASP A 7 5.24 -10.08 -26.85
C ASP A 7 6.64 -9.53 -27.13
N ARG A 8 6.76 -8.77 -28.21
CA ARG A 8 8.01 -8.13 -28.63
C ARG A 8 7.68 -6.82 -29.27
N PHE A 9 8.45 -5.82 -28.89
CA PHE A 9 8.20 -4.48 -29.32
C PHE A 9 9.49 -3.70 -29.39
N ASP A 10 9.90 -3.39 -30.61
CA ASP A 10 11.16 -2.70 -30.85
C ASP A 10 11.02 -1.19 -30.65
N ARG A 11 9.80 -0.61 -30.83
CA ARG A 11 9.59 0.85 -30.77
C ARG A 11 8.12 1.27 -30.61
N LEU A 12 7.83 2.13 -29.62
CA LEU A 12 6.54 2.85 -29.47
C LEU A 12 6.70 4.22 -30.04
N GLU A 13 6.07 4.44 -31.19
CA GLU A 13 5.96 5.77 -31.76
C GLU A 13 4.56 6.31 -31.49
N ILE A 14 4.50 7.32 -30.63
CA ILE A 14 3.30 8.14 -30.47
C ILE A 14 3.55 9.41 -31.26
N ARG A 15 2.79 9.57 -32.35
CA ARG A 15 2.87 10.75 -33.21
C ARG A 15 1.61 11.57 -33.06
N PHE A 16 1.78 12.86 -32.79
CA PHE A 16 0.71 13.84 -32.80
C PHE A 16 0.69 14.50 -34.18
N GLU A 17 -0.23 14.06 -35.05
CA GLU A 17 -0.28 14.51 -36.45
C GLU A 17 -0.81 15.95 -36.57
N GLU A 18 -1.97 16.24 -35.97
CA GLU A 18 -2.61 17.56 -36.07
C GLU A 18 -3.31 17.94 -34.76
N THR A 19 -3.43 19.25 -34.49
CA THR A 19 -4.24 19.80 -33.42
C THR A 19 -5.49 20.44 -34.01
N SER A 20 -6.63 20.34 -33.32
CA SER A 20 -7.91 20.92 -33.77
C SER A 20 -7.90 22.45 -33.94
N GLN A 21 -6.86 23.14 -33.43
CA GLN A 21 -6.66 24.58 -33.60
C GLN A 21 -5.17 24.90 -33.82
N PRO A 22 -4.84 25.95 -34.59
CA PRO A 22 -3.46 26.39 -34.81
C PRO A 22 -2.80 26.88 -33.51
N LEU A 23 -1.47 26.83 -33.45
CA LEU A 23 -0.62 27.31 -32.34
C LEU A 23 -0.77 26.57 -31.00
N ARG A 24 -1.22 25.30 -30.99
CA ARG A 24 -1.29 24.48 -29.78
C ARG A 24 -0.15 23.46 -29.72
N ARG A 25 0.41 23.24 -28.52
CA ARG A 25 1.43 22.22 -28.26
C ARG A 25 0.79 21.00 -27.61
N ALA A 26 0.92 19.84 -28.24
CA ALA A 26 0.62 18.57 -27.58
C ALA A 26 1.65 18.31 -26.46
N ARG A 27 1.17 17.98 -25.26
CA ARG A 27 2.02 17.56 -24.13
C ARG A 27 1.56 16.18 -23.69
N LEU A 28 2.37 15.17 -23.97
CA LEU A 28 2.23 13.87 -23.32
C LEU A 28 2.71 14.02 -21.88
N SER A 29 1.80 14.02 -20.90
CA SER A 29 2.13 14.22 -19.49
C SER A 29 2.52 12.91 -18.79
N ARG A 30 1.85 11.81 -19.11
CA ARG A 30 2.12 10.50 -18.54
C ARG A 30 1.69 9.41 -19.50
N LEU A 31 2.47 8.34 -19.54
CA LEU A 31 2.12 7.10 -20.20
C LEU A 31 2.23 5.98 -19.15
N MET A 32 1.14 5.24 -18.94
CA MET A 32 1.11 4.11 -18.02
C MET A 32 0.95 2.83 -18.81
N PHE A 33 1.80 1.85 -18.53
CA PHE A 33 1.65 0.49 -19.00
C PHE A 33 1.31 -0.39 -17.81
N GLY A 34 0.36 -1.30 -17.99
CA GLY A 34 -0.03 -2.24 -16.96
C GLY A 34 -1.46 -2.74 -17.14
N MET A 35 -1.81 -3.71 -16.32
CA MET A 35 -3.16 -4.22 -16.19
C MET A 35 -3.52 -4.16 -14.72
N GLU A 36 -4.61 -3.47 -14.40
CA GLU A 36 -5.17 -3.43 -13.06
C GLU A 36 -6.32 -4.44 -13.01
N LEU A 37 -6.27 -5.35 -12.04
CA LEU A 37 -7.33 -6.32 -11.80
C LEU A 37 -8.04 -5.91 -10.51
N VAL A 38 -9.36 -5.76 -10.60
CA VAL A 38 -10.21 -5.45 -9.45
C VAL A 38 -11.01 -6.69 -9.12
N PHE A 39 -10.82 -7.20 -7.91
CA PHE A 39 -11.55 -8.35 -7.40
C PHE A 39 -12.69 -7.90 -6.50
N ASN A 40 -13.92 -8.22 -6.88
CA ASN A 40 -15.10 -7.96 -6.06
C ASN A 40 -15.47 -9.19 -5.21
N GLN A 41 -16.41 -9.02 -4.26
CA GLN A 41 -16.88 -10.11 -3.40
C GLN A 41 -17.39 -11.34 -4.17
N ALA A 42 -17.93 -11.15 -5.38
CA ALA A 42 -18.41 -12.26 -6.21
C ALA A 42 -17.28 -13.11 -6.83
N GLU A 43 -16.07 -12.56 -6.90
CA GLU A 43 -14.90 -13.18 -7.56
C GLU A 43 -13.90 -13.73 -6.55
N LEU A 44 -14.07 -13.39 -5.27
CA LEU A 44 -13.25 -13.84 -4.16
C LEU A 44 -13.96 -15.00 -3.44
N ALA A 45 -13.25 -16.10 -3.25
CA ALA A 45 -13.69 -17.19 -2.40
C ALA A 45 -13.33 -16.93 -0.94
N GLU A 46 -12.13 -16.38 -0.71
CA GLU A 46 -11.60 -16.10 0.63
C GLU A 46 -10.60 -14.94 0.54
N ALA A 47 -10.54 -14.14 1.60
CA ALA A 47 -9.50 -13.14 1.81
C ALA A 47 -9.16 -13.05 3.30
N THR A 48 -7.88 -13.18 3.63
CA THR A 48 -7.35 -13.21 4.99
C THR A 48 -6.25 -12.17 5.14
N GLN A 49 -6.40 -11.29 6.12
CA GLN A 49 -5.37 -10.34 6.53
C GLN A 49 -4.89 -10.70 7.94
N THR A 50 -3.58 -10.78 8.14
CA THR A 50 -2.96 -11.01 9.44
C THR A 50 -1.94 -9.90 9.69
N MET A 51 -1.98 -9.30 10.88
CA MET A 51 -1.04 -8.27 11.30
C MET A 51 -0.52 -8.62 12.69
N GLU A 52 0.80 -8.70 12.83
CA GLU A 52 1.48 -8.81 14.12
C GLU A 52 2.13 -7.46 14.42
N VAL A 53 1.78 -6.86 15.56
CA VAL A 53 2.34 -5.59 16.01
C VAL A 53 2.83 -5.77 17.45
N ASP A 54 4.10 -5.45 17.68
CA ASP A 54 4.69 -5.46 19.02
C ASP A 54 4.58 -4.08 19.67
N PRO A 55 3.82 -3.91 20.75
CA PRO A 55 3.60 -2.61 21.38
C PRO A 55 4.87 -1.99 21.98
N ILE A 56 5.90 -2.80 22.25
CA ILE A 56 7.19 -2.33 22.80
C ILE A 56 8.31 -2.36 21.75
N GLY A 57 7.99 -2.65 20.48
CA GLY A 57 8.94 -2.56 19.36
C GLY A 57 10.09 -3.56 19.39
N ARG A 58 9.99 -4.65 20.18
CA ARG A 58 11.02 -5.70 20.25
C ARG A 58 11.04 -6.53 18.97
N ARG A 59 9.87 -6.82 18.40
CA ARG A 59 9.72 -7.44 17.08
C ARG A 59 9.24 -6.42 16.06
N LEU A 60 9.73 -6.56 14.84
CA LEU A 60 9.25 -5.76 13.72
C LEU A 60 7.79 -6.12 13.42
N PRO A 61 6.92 -5.12 13.19
CA PRO A 61 5.58 -5.38 12.70
C PRO A 61 5.63 -6.16 11.39
N THR A 62 4.71 -7.12 11.24
CA THR A 62 4.55 -7.86 9.98
C THR A 62 3.09 -7.88 9.59
N GLY A 63 2.83 -7.65 8.31
CA GLY A 63 1.53 -7.75 7.70
C GLY A 63 1.55 -8.76 6.57
N GLU A 64 0.65 -9.73 6.62
CA GLU A 64 0.42 -10.71 5.56
C GLU A 64 -1.00 -10.58 5.04
N PHE A 65 -1.14 -10.73 3.73
CA PHE A 65 -2.43 -10.77 3.07
C PHE A 65 -2.46 -11.93 2.07
N SER A 66 -3.49 -12.76 2.17
CA SER A 66 -3.72 -13.83 1.21
C SER A 66 -5.18 -13.83 0.76
N PHE A 67 -5.41 -14.13 -0.50
CA PHE A 67 -6.76 -14.25 -1.03
C PHE A 67 -6.83 -15.31 -2.12
N SER A 68 -8.01 -15.90 -2.25
CA SER A 68 -8.31 -16.91 -3.26
C SER A 68 -9.36 -16.35 -4.21
N ALA A 69 -9.00 -16.20 -5.48
CA ALA A 69 -9.91 -15.74 -6.52
C ALA A 69 -10.41 -16.93 -7.35
N ILE A 70 -11.62 -16.81 -7.90
CA ILE A 70 -12.18 -17.83 -8.80
C ILE A 70 -11.35 -17.85 -10.10
N ASN A 71 -10.81 -19.02 -10.43
CA ASN A 71 -10.00 -19.26 -11.62
C ASN A 71 -10.85 -19.62 -12.84
N VAL A 72 -11.78 -18.75 -13.20
CA VAL A 72 -12.61 -18.91 -14.41
C VAL A 72 -12.60 -17.61 -15.21
N ASN A 73 -12.66 -17.72 -16.54
CA ASN A 73 -12.77 -16.54 -17.38
C ASN A 73 -14.23 -16.05 -17.40
N LEU A 74 -14.55 -15.13 -16.49
CA LEU A 74 -15.89 -14.54 -16.36
C LEU A 74 -16.32 -13.73 -17.60
N LEU A 75 -15.38 -13.30 -18.45
CA LEU A 75 -15.65 -12.51 -19.65
C LEU A 75 -16.10 -13.36 -20.85
N THR A 76 -15.72 -14.65 -20.89
CA THR A 76 -16.03 -15.55 -22.03
C THR A 76 -16.93 -16.73 -21.64
N GLY A 77 -17.18 -16.95 -20.34
CA GLY A 77 -18.01 -18.07 -19.85
C GLY A 77 -17.37 -19.45 -20.06
N ASN A 78 -16.15 -19.51 -20.61
CA ASN A 78 -15.40 -20.75 -20.79
C ASN A 78 -14.49 -20.99 -19.58
N GLN A 79 -14.31 -22.27 -19.22
CA GLN A 79 -13.44 -22.76 -18.14
C GLN A 79 -11.93 -22.60 -18.46
N ASN A 80 -11.54 -21.51 -19.11
CA ASN A 80 -10.15 -21.26 -19.41
C ASN A 80 -9.54 -20.58 -18.18
N GLY A 81 -8.99 -21.38 -17.27
CA GLY A 81 -8.33 -20.95 -16.05
C GLY A 81 -7.46 -19.73 -16.31
N MET A 82 -7.96 -18.55 -15.93
CA MET A 82 -7.36 -17.26 -16.26
C MET A 82 -5.99 -17.09 -15.58
N TYR A 83 -5.83 -17.74 -14.44
CA TYR A 83 -4.61 -17.77 -13.64
C TYR A 83 -3.83 -19.07 -13.79
N ASP A 84 -4.24 -19.97 -14.68
CA ASP A 84 -3.53 -21.22 -14.94
C ASP A 84 -2.21 -20.95 -15.70
N PRO A 85 -1.05 -21.43 -15.21
CA PRO A 85 0.22 -21.32 -15.93
C PRO A 85 0.20 -21.99 -17.31
N ASP A 86 -0.58 -23.06 -17.49
CA ASP A 86 -0.66 -23.80 -18.76
C ASP A 86 -1.52 -23.08 -19.80
N ASN A 87 -2.32 -22.10 -19.37
CA ASN A 87 -3.12 -21.29 -20.26
C ASN A 87 -2.25 -20.21 -20.91
N SER A 88 -1.84 -20.42 -22.16
CA SER A 88 -1.04 -19.46 -22.93
C SER A 88 -1.69 -18.07 -23.08
N ARG A 89 -3.01 -18.00 -22.92
CA ARG A 89 -3.84 -16.77 -22.98
C ARG A 89 -4.20 -16.22 -21.59
N GLY A 90 -3.74 -16.87 -20.54
CA GLY A 90 -3.94 -16.47 -19.15
C GLY A 90 -3.12 -15.25 -18.77
N VAL A 91 -3.48 -14.63 -17.64
CA VAL A 91 -2.79 -13.48 -17.08
C VAL A 91 -1.74 -13.87 -16.04
N TRP A 92 -1.61 -15.16 -15.75
CA TRP A 92 -0.67 -15.71 -14.76
C TRP A 92 0.76 -15.18 -14.89
N LYS A 93 1.26 -15.11 -16.13
CA LYS A 93 2.61 -14.65 -16.46
C LYS A 93 2.90 -13.18 -16.13
N TYR A 94 1.86 -12.36 -15.92
CA TYR A 94 2.02 -10.94 -15.59
C TYR A 94 2.11 -10.69 -14.08
N PHE A 95 1.90 -11.73 -13.26
CA PHE A 95 2.15 -11.64 -11.83
C PHE A 95 3.64 -11.85 -11.55
N GLU A 96 4.24 -10.90 -10.86
CA GLU A 96 5.61 -10.94 -10.40
C GLU A 96 5.66 -10.62 -8.90
N GLN A 97 6.74 -11.05 -8.25
CA GLN A 97 7.03 -10.62 -6.88
C GLN A 97 7.14 -9.09 -6.83
N ARG A 98 6.74 -8.50 -5.70
CA ARG A 98 6.70 -7.04 -5.46
C ARG A 98 5.62 -6.27 -6.24
N ASN A 99 4.75 -6.94 -7.00
CA ASN A 99 3.59 -6.27 -7.60
C ASN A 99 2.63 -5.76 -6.50
N PRO A 100 2.19 -4.49 -6.54
CA PRO A 100 1.40 -3.88 -5.48
C PRO A 100 -0.05 -4.38 -5.50
N ILE A 101 -0.59 -4.62 -4.31
CA ILE A 101 -2.00 -4.93 -4.04
C ILE A 101 -2.55 -3.86 -3.10
N THR A 102 -3.73 -3.33 -3.44
CA THR A 102 -4.45 -2.39 -2.58
C THR A 102 -5.72 -3.05 -2.09
N VAL A 103 -5.85 -3.18 -0.76
CA VAL A 103 -7.04 -3.75 -0.12
C VAL A 103 -7.91 -2.60 0.38
N ARG A 104 -9.21 -2.67 0.10
CA ARG A 104 -10.20 -1.70 0.56
C ARG A 104 -11.40 -2.43 1.12
N TYR A 105 -11.87 -1.99 2.29
CA TYR A 105 -13.07 -2.52 2.93
C TYR A 105 -14.25 -1.61 2.59
N GLY A 106 -15.27 -2.17 1.97
CA GLY A 106 -16.47 -1.44 1.55
C GLY A 106 -17.65 -1.75 2.45
N GLN A 107 -18.29 -0.74 3.03
CA GLN A 107 -19.57 -0.87 3.72
C GLN A 107 -20.67 -0.20 2.90
N GLN A 108 -21.70 -0.95 2.52
CA GLN A 108 -22.87 -0.38 1.86
C GLN A 108 -23.77 0.31 2.88
N LEU A 109 -24.03 1.60 2.67
CA LEU A 109 -24.92 2.43 3.47
C LEU A 109 -26.24 2.59 2.72
N THR A 110 -27.30 1.98 3.23
CA THR A 110 -28.65 2.06 2.63
C THR A 110 -29.22 3.49 2.68
N GLY A 111 -28.77 4.30 3.65
CA GLY A 111 -29.01 5.74 3.77
C GLY A 111 -28.18 6.32 4.93
N GLY A 112 -28.02 7.65 4.99
CA GLY A 112 -27.28 8.35 6.05
C GLY A 112 -26.11 9.18 5.53
N MET A 113 -25.30 9.73 6.45
CA MET A 113 -24.03 10.42 6.13
C MET A 113 -22.86 9.44 6.12
N LYS A 114 -21.84 9.69 5.28
CA LYS A 114 -20.55 8.97 5.33
C LYS A 114 -19.77 9.35 6.58
N TRP A 115 -18.91 8.47 7.06
CA TRP A 115 -18.01 8.79 8.19
C TRP A 115 -17.05 9.93 7.84
N SER A 116 -16.58 10.02 6.59
CA SER A 116 -15.77 11.15 6.13
C SER A 116 -16.47 12.49 6.28
N ASP A 117 -17.77 12.51 5.96
CA ASP A 117 -18.57 13.72 5.94
C ASP A 117 -18.97 14.10 7.38
N ALA A 118 -19.28 13.10 8.21
CA ALA A 118 -19.50 13.30 9.64
C ALA A 118 -18.24 13.82 10.36
N ALA A 119 -17.06 13.30 10.03
CA ALA A 119 -15.79 13.74 10.62
C ALA A 119 -15.39 15.17 10.23
N ALA A 120 -15.85 15.65 9.06
CA ALA A 120 -15.61 17.02 8.61
C ALA A 120 -16.55 18.04 9.27
N LEU A 121 -17.67 17.59 9.85
CA LEU A 121 -18.67 18.44 10.50
C LEU A 121 -18.33 18.65 11.98
N LYS A 122 -18.70 19.83 12.50
CA LYS A 122 -18.65 20.08 13.95
C LYS A 122 -19.84 19.38 14.62
N TRP A 123 -19.64 18.90 15.83
CA TRP A 123 -20.68 18.22 16.64
C TRP A 123 -22.01 18.99 16.72
N ALA A 124 -21.97 20.33 16.82
CA ALA A 124 -23.17 21.15 16.86
C ALA A 124 -24.04 21.07 15.58
N ASP A 125 -23.41 20.88 14.42
CA ASP A 125 -24.09 20.83 13.12
C ASP A 125 -24.70 19.43 12.84
N LEU A 126 -24.13 18.38 13.45
CA LEU A 126 -24.62 17.00 13.36
C LEU A 126 -25.92 16.79 14.14
N VAL A 127 -26.07 17.46 15.29
CA VAL A 127 -27.28 17.36 16.14
C VAL A 127 -28.48 17.99 15.43
N VAL A 128 -28.29 19.11 14.74
CA VAL A 128 -29.38 19.85 14.07
C VAL A 128 -29.86 19.15 12.81
N SER A 129 -28.96 18.47 12.08
CA SER A 129 -29.29 17.71 10.86
C SER A 129 -29.87 16.31 11.15
N GLY A 130 -30.00 15.93 12.43
CA GLY A 130 -30.68 14.72 12.86
C GLY A 130 -29.98 13.41 12.47
N TRP A 131 -28.69 13.44 12.14
CA TRP A 131 -27.86 12.30 11.69
C TRP A 131 -28.34 11.56 10.42
N LYS A 132 -29.51 11.90 9.87
CA LYS A 132 -30.31 10.93 9.11
C LYS A 132 -30.27 11.09 7.60
N GLU A 133 -30.08 12.30 7.04
CA GLU A 133 -30.42 12.51 5.63
C GLU A 133 -29.44 13.47 4.92
N VAL A 134 -28.36 12.91 4.35
CA VAL A 134 -27.59 13.59 3.29
C VAL A 134 -27.55 12.75 2.02
N TYR A 135 -27.57 11.43 2.13
CA TYR A 135 -27.60 10.55 0.97
C TYR A 135 -28.76 9.55 1.05
N GLN A 136 -29.66 9.63 0.08
CA GLN A 136 -30.57 8.54 -0.28
C GLN A 136 -29.97 7.82 -1.49
N GLY A 137 -29.81 6.49 -1.43
CA GLY A 137 -29.43 5.70 -2.61
C GLY A 137 -28.18 4.82 -2.50
N GLY A 138 -27.96 4.12 -1.37
CA GLY A 138 -27.08 2.95 -1.38
C GLY A 138 -25.61 3.24 -1.73
N ILE A 139 -24.95 4.12 -0.99
CA ILE A 139 -23.53 4.46 -1.24
C ILE A 139 -22.63 3.44 -0.54
N VAL A 140 -21.54 3.02 -1.20
CA VAL A 140 -20.50 2.23 -0.54
C VAL A 140 -19.39 3.15 -0.03
N GLU A 141 -19.15 3.13 1.28
CA GLU A 141 -18.01 3.80 1.91
C GLU A 141 -16.81 2.84 1.94
N TRP A 142 -15.67 3.31 1.45
CA TRP A 142 -14.46 2.51 1.33
C TRP A 142 -13.37 2.98 2.28
N ILE A 143 -12.96 2.11 3.20
CA ILE A 143 -11.87 2.34 4.13
C ILE A 143 -10.60 1.64 3.58
N PRO A 144 -9.43 2.29 3.60
CA PRO A 144 -8.17 1.63 3.29
C PRO A 144 -7.92 0.44 4.23
N GLY A 145 -7.81 -0.76 3.66
CA GLY A 145 -7.55 -1.99 4.41
C GLY A 145 -6.07 -2.29 4.59
N GLY A 146 -5.25 -1.80 3.66
CA GLY A 146 -3.81 -1.96 3.67
C GLY A 146 -3.25 -2.01 2.26
N ARG A 147 -1.94 -1.81 2.16
CA ARG A 147 -1.20 -2.00 0.92
C ARG A 147 -0.17 -3.11 1.12
N PHE A 148 -0.24 -4.08 0.23
CA PHE A 148 0.59 -5.28 0.26
C PHE A 148 1.29 -5.44 -1.09
N TYR A 149 2.21 -6.38 -1.15
CA TYR A 149 2.99 -6.68 -2.34
C TYR A 149 3.07 -8.18 -2.53
N LEU A 150 2.83 -8.65 -3.75
CA LEU A 150 2.86 -10.08 -4.04
C LEU A 150 4.20 -10.71 -3.69
N THR A 151 4.17 -11.87 -3.04
CA THR A 151 5.38 -12.66 -2.76
C THR A 151 5.80 -13.52 -3.94
N GLY A 152 4.94 -13.65 -4.96
CA GLY A 152 5.23 -14.38 -6.18
C GLY A 152 4.01 -14.53 -7.07
N GLN A 153 4.09 -15.47 -8.01
CA GLN A 153 3.00 -15.86 -8.87
C GLN A 153 1.90 -16.61 -8.09
N PRO A 154 0.62 -16.48 -8.49
CA PRO A 154 -0.44 -17.21 -7.84
C PRO A 154 -0.31 -18.72 -8.04
N ALA A 155 -0.66 -19.47 -7.00
CA ALA A 155 -0.76 -20.92 -7.05
C ALA A 155 -2.18 -21.32 -7.45
N VAL A 156 -2.31 -22.18 -8.46
CA VAL A 156 -3.62 -22.64 -8.94
C VAL A 156 -3.98 -23.96 -8.29
N GLU A 157 -5.17 -23.98 -7.68
CA GLU A 157 -5.75 -25.16 -7.01
C GLU A 157 -7.17 -25.37 -7.57
N GLY A 158 -7.27 -26.10 -8.68
CA GLY A 158 -8.53 -26.39 -9.35
C GLY A 158 -9.25 -25.12 -9.82
N LEU A 159 -10.41 -24.84 -9.22
CA LEU A 159 -11.26 -23.69 -9.57
C LEU A 159 -10.82 -22.38 -8.92
N TYR A 160 -9.74 -22.37 -8.14
CA TYR A 160 -9.27 -21.18 -7.44
C TYR A 160 -7.80 -20.91 -7.72
N ALA A 161 -7.43 -19.64 -7.64
CA ALA A 161 -6.06 -19.18 -7.66
C ALA A 161 -5.76 -18.45 -6.35
N LYS A 162 -4.75 -18.92 -5.63
CA LYS A 162 -4.32 -18.39 -4.35
C LYS A 162 -3.19 -17.40 -4.56
N PHE A 163 -3.37 -16.21 -4.00
CA PHE A 163 -2.42 -15.11 -4.00
C PHE A 163 -1.89 -14.90 -2.59
N SER A 164 -0.60 -14.64 -2.48
CA SER A 164 0.08 -14.33 -1.22
C SER A 164 0.84 -13.02 -1.35
N ALA A 165 0.74 -12.19 -0.33
CA ALA A 165 1.29 -10.86 -0.32
C ALA A 165 1.75 -10.46 1.10
N THR A 166 2.75 -9.59 1.16
CA THR A 166 3.33 -9.08 2.41
C THR A 166 3.33 -7.56 2.42
N ASP A 167 3.45 -6.97 3.60
CA ASP A 167 3.58 -5.52 3.76
C ASP A 167 4.93 -4.96 3.26
N ALA A 168 5.07 -3.64 3.29
CA ALA A 168 6.27 -2.93 2.85
C ALA A 168 7.50 -3.25 3.72
N LEU A 169 7.31 -3.48 5.03
CA LEU A 169 8.41 -3.80 5.95
C LEU A 169 8.96 -5.20 5.73
N SER A 170 8.11 -6.17 5.42
CA SER A 170 8.53 -7.55 5.13
C SER A 170 9.27 -7.66 3.81
N LEU A 171 9.09 -6.72 2.87
CA LEU A 171 9.89 -6.63 1.65
C LEU A 171 11.36 -6.24 1.88
N LEU A 172 11.69 -5.71 3.06
CA LEU A 172 13.05 -5.30 3.44
C LEU A 172 13.86 -6.48 3.99
N ASP A 173 13.84 -7.60 3.27
CA ASP A 173 14.46 -8.88 3.65
C ASP A 173 15.93 -9.01 3.21
N SER A 174 16.34 -8.25 2.19
CA SER A 174 17.71 -8.21 1.70
C SER A 174 18.66 -7.65 2.76
N SER A 175 19.94 -8.03 2.67
CA SER A 175 20.97 -7.56 3.61
C SER A 175 21.66 -6.29 3.10
N TYR A 176 21.90 -5.36 4.02
CA TYR A 176 22.60 -4.11 3.78
C TYR A 176 24.09 -4.28 4.07
N TYR A 177 24.96 -3.99 3.09
CA TYR A 177 26.42 -4.16 3.20
C TYR A 177 27.21 -2.85 3.08
N LYS A 178 26.55 -1.71 2.90
CA LYS A 178 27.19 -0.42 2.63
C LYS A 178 27.56 0.35 3.91
N GLY A 179 27.49 -0.27 5.08
CA GLY A 179 27.97 0.31 6.32
C GLY A 179 29.50 0.35 6.35
N VAL A 180 30.07 1.55 6.19
CA VAL A 180 31.52 1.76 6.22
C VAL A 180 31.87 2.74 7.34
N TRP A 181 32.98 2.48 8.04
CA TRP A 181 33.56 3.43 8.97
C TRP A 181 34.51 4.37 8.21
N ASP A 182 34.14 5.64 8.08
CA ASP A 182 34.97 6.71 7.50
C ASP A 182 35.53 7.69 8.55
N GLY A 183 35.12 7.54 9.82
CA GLY A 183 35.56 8.39 10.93
C GLY A 183 34.78 9.71 11.04
N GLU A 184 33.80 9.94 10.17
CA GLU A 184 32.90 11.09 10.24
C GLU A 184 31.61 10.75 11.00
N SER A 185 30.95 11.78 11.53
CA SER A 185 29.64 11.63 12.16
C SER A 185 28.55 11.76 11.10
N HIS A 186 27.76 10.72 10.93
CA HIS A 186 26.62 10.70 10.01
C HIS A 186 25.32 10.89 10.78
N SER A 187 24.36 11.61 10.20
CA SER A 187 23.03 11.73 10.79
C SER A 187 22.25 10.42 10.64
N LEU A 188 21.38 10.11 11.61
CA LEU A 188 20.49 8.96 11.50
C LEU A 188 19.55 9.07 10.30
N TRP A 189 19.23 10.30 9.88
CA TRP A 189 18.46 10.57 8.66
C TRP A 189 19.19 10.08 7.40
N GLU A 190 20.47 10.42 7.25
CA GLU A 190 21.27 10.01 6.09
C GLU A 190 21.43 8.49 6.06
N LEU A 191 21.71 7.88 7.21
CA LEU A 191 21.80 6.42 7.35
C LEU A 191 20.48 5.73 7.00
N ALA A 192 19.35 6.21 7.51
CA ALA A 192 18.03 5.65 7.20
C ALA A 192 17.72 5.79 5.70
N THR A 193 18.02 6.95 5.13
CA THR A 193 17.83 7.21 3.69
C THR A 193 18.67 6.26 2.85
N ALA A 194 19.95 6.08 3.18
CA ALA A 194 20.85 5.18 2.46
C ALA A 194 20.36 3.72 2.48
N VAL A 195 19.85 3.24 3.62
CA VAL A 195 19.25 1.91 3.75
C VAL A 195 17.97 1.80 2.91
N LEU A 196 17.08 2.78 2.96
CA LEU A 196 15.82 2.77 2.20
C LEU A 196 16.03 2.86 0.68
N GLU A 197 17.02 3.63 0.24
CA GLU A 197 17.41 3.71 -1.17
C GLU A 197 18.05 2.41 -1.66
N ASP A 198 18.88 1.76 -0.85
CA ASP A 198 19.48 0.45 -1.19
C ASP A 198 18.42 -0.65 -1.31
N ALA A 199 17.39 -0.61 -0.45
CA ALA A 199 16.30 -1.57 -0.49
C ALA A 199 15.45 -1.53 -1.78
N ASN A 200 15.48 -0.40 -2.49
CA ASN A 200 14.76 -0.17 -3.75
C ASN A 200 13.27 -0.59 -3.69
N LEU A 201 12.55 0.01 -2.73
CA LEU A 201 11.13 -0.27 -2.52
C LEU A 201 10.27 0.14 -3.73
N PRO A 202 9.24 -0.65 -4.08
CA PRO A 202 8.33 -0.34 -5.18
C PRO A 202 7.56 0.97 -4.92
N ARG A 203 7.64 1.90 -5.87
CA ARG A 203 6.95 3.20 -5.79
C ARG A 203 5.57 3.12 -6.46
N ARG A 204 4.56 3.78 -5.88
CA ARG A 204 3.21 3.89 -6.50
C ARG A 204 3.24 4.80 -7.74
N ARG A 205 3.95 5.92 -7.60
CA ARG A 205 4.16 6.93 -8.64
C ARG A 205 5.63 7.30 -8.59
N GLN A 206 6.17 7.73 -9.72
CA GLN A 206 7.58 8.14 -9.80
C GLN A 206 7.93 9.22 -8.77
N ASP A 207 6.97 10.11 -8.50
CA ASP A 207 7.11 11.26 -7.59
C ASP A 207 6.76 10.95 -6.13
N GLU A 208 6.31 9.74 -5.82
CA GLU A 208 5.85 9.36 -4.48
C GLU A 208 6.97 8.62 -3.73
N GLN A 209 7.37 9.15 -2.58
CA GLN A 209 8.36 8.53 -1.71
C GLN A 209 7.68 7.42 -0.89
N PRO A 210 8.17 6.16 -0.93
CA PRO A 210 7.53 5.05 -0.23
C PRO A 210 7.85 5.03 1.28
N TRP A 211 8.48 6.08 1.80
CA TRP A 211 8.79 6.24 3.22
C TRP A 211 8.64 7.70 3.65
N ALA A 212 8.39 7.88 4.94
CA ALA A 212 8.41 9.17 5.63
C ALA A 212 9.27 9.04 6.88
N LEU A 213 10.31 9.87 6.96
CA LEU A 213 11.23 9.91 8.09
C LEU A 213 10.95 11.17 8.92
N TRP A 214 11.10 11.06 10.23
CA TRP A 214 10.99 12.20 11.12
C TRP A 214 12.20 13.14 11.01
N GLU A 215 11.94 14.43 10.80
CA GLU A 215 12.98 15.45 10.59
C GLU A 215 14.00 15.53 11.74
N GLY A 216 13.61 15.19 12.98
CA GLY A 216 14.52 15.17 14.13
C GLY A 216 15.63 14.13 14.04
N LEU A 217 15.54 13.15 13.13
CA LEU A 217 16.64 12.21 12.83
C LEU A 217 17.89 12.92 12.29
N LYS A 218 17.77 14.16 11.78
CA LYS A 218 18.91 14.96 11.30
C LYS A 218 19.77 15.49 12.45
N GLU A 219 19.19 15.69 13.62
CA GLU A 219 19.88 16.24 14.80
C GLU A 219 20.68 15.16 15.55
N ILE A 220 20.31 13.89 15.35
CA ILE A 220 20.95 12.75 16.01
C ILE A 220 22.03 12.21 15.08
N THR A 221 23.28 12.22 15.53
CA THR A 221 24.43 11.76 14.77
C THR A 221 25.12 10.59 15.43
N THR A 222 25.77 9.76 14.63
CA THR A 222 26.56 8.63 15.09
C THR A 222 27.79 8.45 14.21
N THR A 223 28.88 8.00 14.81
CA THR A 223 30.06 7.54 14.07
C THR A 223 29.98 6.04 13.78
N ALA A 224 29.14 5.30 14.52
CA ALA A 224 29.08 3.84 14.40
C ALA A 224 28.57 3.40 13.02
N PRO A 225 29.25 2.46 12.35
CA PRO A 225 28.83 1.98 11.05
C PRO A 225 27.64 1.02 11.22
N LEU A 226 26.74 1.02 10.24
CA LEU A 226 25.63 0.06 10.25
C LEU A 226 26.15 -1.38 10.08
N PRO A 227 25.70 -2.33 10.92
CA PRO A 227 26.09 -3.72 10.80
C PRO A 227 25.52 -4.36 9.52
N ALA A 228 26.20 -5.40 9.03
CA ALA A 228 25.70 -6.21 7.92
C ALA A 228 24.50 -7.06 8.36
N LYS A 229 23.31 -6.50 8.25
CA LYS A 229 22.02 -7.08 8.67
C LYS A 229 20.94 -6.81 7.62
N GLN A 230 19.76 -7.38 7.79
CA GLN A 230 18.62 -7.09 6.92
C GLN A 230 18.26 -5.60 6.98
N HIS A 231 17.82 -5.01 5.87
CA HIS A 231 17.44 -3.60 5.81
C HIS A 231 16.45 -3.22 6.92
N ARG A 232 15.44 -4.06 7.17
CA ARG A 232 14.48 -3.85 8.27
C ARG A 232 15.13 -3.82 9.66
N GLU A 233 16.13 -4.65 9.91
CA GLU A 233 16.86 -4.66 11.18
C GLU A 233 17.75 -3.42 11.32
N CYS A 234 18.41 -2.99 10.23
CA CYS A 234 19.18 -1.74 10.21
C CYS A 234 18.28 -0.54 10.51
N LEU A 235 17.09 -0.47 9.90
CA LEU A 235 16.11 0.58 10.20
C LEU A 235 15.60 0.49 11.63
N GLN A 236 15.41 -0.72 12.16
CA GLN A 236 15.02 -0.90 13.56
C GLN A 236 16.09 -0.38 14.53
N LEU A 237 17.37 -0.62 14.25
CA LEU A 237 18.49 -0.09 15.03
C LEU A 237 18.51 1.45 15.01
N ILE A 238 18.29 2.05 13.83
CA ILE A 238 18.20 3.51 13.68
C ILE A 238 17.01 4.06 14.46
N ALA A 239 15.84 3.44 14.33
CA ALA A 239 14.64 3.85 15.05
C ALA A 239 14.85 3.78 16.57
N HIS A 240 15.45 2.70 17.08
CA HIS A 240 15.78 2.54 18.50
C HIS A 240 16.81 3.57 18.99
N ALA A 241 17.82 3.88 18.18
CA ALA A 241 18.80 4.92 18.52
C ALA A 241 18.16 6.32 18.63
N ALA A 242 17.09 6.55 17.87
CA ALA A 242 16.29 7.79 17.90
C ALA A 242 15.09 7.74 18.85
N CYS A 243 14.88 6.67 19.60
CA CYS A 243 13.66 6.44 20.39
C CYS A 243 12.35 6.59 19.59
N CYS A 244 12.38 6.17 18.33
CA CYS A 244 11.27 6.24 17.37
C CYS A 244 10.63 4.87 17.13
N LEU A 245 9.37 4.88 16.73
CA LEU A 245 8.64 3.72 16.23
C LEU A 245 8.94 3.52 14.74
N LEU A 246 9.02 2.25 14.32
CA LEU A 246 9.14 1.84 12.92
C LEU A 246 7.92 1.00 12.55
N TYR A 247 7.12 1.48 11.60
CA TYR A 247 5.92 0.78 11.14
C TYR A 247 5.60 1.11 9.67
N ALA A 248 4.74 0.33 9.02
CA ALA A 248 4.16 0.66 7.73
C ALA A 248 2.70 1.09 7.92
N ASP A 249 2.29 2.21 7.33
CA ASP A 249 0.89 2.65 7.37
C ASP A 249 0.00 1.87 6.39
N ARG A 250 -1.30 2.13 6.42
CA ARG A 250 -2.27 1.42 5.55
C ARG A 250 -2.12 1.79 4.08
N GLU A 251 -1.46 2.91 3.80
CA GLU A 251 -1.12 3.39 2.46
C GLU A 251 0.15 2.71 1.91
N GLY A 252 0.87 1.98 2.77
CA GLY A 252 2.10 1.25 2.47
C GLY A 252 3.35 2.12 2.51
N VAL A 253 3.31 3.25 3.22
CA VAL A 253 4.46 4.12 3.48
C VAL A 253 5.14 3.66 4.77
N ILE A 254 6.46 3.42 4.69
CA ILE A 254 7.26 3.09 5.87
C ILE A 254 7.54 4.36 6.66
N ARG A 255 7.24 4.36 7.95
CA ARG A 255 7.39 5.51 8.83
C ARG A 255 8.39 5.25 9.94
N ILE A 256 9.27 6.22 10.17
CA ILE A 256 10.09 6.33 11.37
C ILE A 256 9.78 7.65 12.04
N GLU A 257 9.10 7.60 13.18
CA GLU A 257 8.70 8.79 13.93
C GLU A 257 8.60 8.49 15.43
N PRO A 258 8.79 9.50 16.31
CA PRO A 258 8.53 9.33 17.73
C PRO A 258 7.06 8.98 17.95
N ASP A 259 6.75 8.32 19.07
CA ASP A 259 5.37 8.14 19.50
C ASP A 259 4.77 9.51 19.78
N ALA A 260 4.09 10.07 18.77
CA ALA A 260 3.34 11.28 18.96
C ALA A 260 2.20 10.91 19.92
N GLY A 261 2.17 11.49 21.13
CA GLY A 261 1.03 11.39 22.07
C GLY A 261 -0.32 11.87 21.49
N SER A 262 -0.34 12.23 20.21
CA SER A 262 -1.47 12.45 19.36
C SER A 262 -1.56 11.28 18.35
N GLN A 263 -2.26 10.21 18.73
CA GLN A 263 -2.81 9.26 17.77
C GLN A 263 -3.74 10.03 16.81
N THR A 264 -3.20 10.47 15.67
CA THR A 264 -4.03 10.99 14.57
C THR A 264 -4.57 9.82 13.79
N GLY A 265 -5.65 9.23 14.31
CA GLY A 265 -6.28 8.08 13.68
C GLY A 265 -7.44 7.55 14.49
N ALA A 266 -8.39 8.43 14.83
CA ALA A 266 -9.57 8.17 15.66
C ALA A 266 -9.26 7.68 17.09
N SER A 267 -9.15 8.62 18.03
CA SER A 267 -9.42 8.29 19.42
C SER A 267 -10.90 7.91 19.55
N ILE A 268 -11.20 6.64 19.77
CA ILE A 268 -12.51 6.26 20.31
C ILE A 268 -12.48 6.71 21.77
N GLY A 269 -12.84 7.96 22.01
CA GLY A 269 -13.04 8.51 23.34
C GLY A 269 -14.21 7.81 24.01
N LEU A 270 -14.01 6.59 24.52
CA LEU A 270 -15.04 5.85 25.25
C LEU A 270 -15.48 6.63 26.50
N SER A 271 -14.57 7.44 27.07
CA SER A 271 -14.85 8.39 28.15
C SER A 271 -15.86 9.46 27.73
N VAL A 272 -15.74 9.99 26.51
CA VAL A 272 -16.70 10.97 25.97
C VAL A 272 -18.07 10.32 25.69
N MET A 273 -18.08 9.05 25.28
CA MET A 273 -19.33 8.29 25.08
C MET A 273 -20.01 7.87 26.39
N LEU A 274 -19.26 7.66 27.48
CA LEU A 274 -19.81 7.28 28.78
C LEU A 274 -20.30 8.48 29.61
N GLU A 275 -19.73 9.66 29.42
CA GLU A 275 -20.17 10.89 30.11
C GLU A 275 -21.41 11.54 29.46
N SER A 276 -21.80 11.10 28.27
CA SER A 276 -22.96 11.64 27.54
C SER A 276 -24.01 10.58 27.17
N ALA A 277 -24.16 9.56 28.02
CA ALA A 277 -25.40 8.77 28.05
C ALA A 277 -26.46 9.54 28.88
N PRO A 278 -27.74 9.60 28.43
CA PRO A 278 -28.84 10.09 29.26
C PRO A 278 -29.12 9.18 30.46
#